data_AF-A0AAW5RKQ1-F1
#
_entry.id   AF-A0AAW5RKQ1-F1
#
_cell.length_a   1.000
_cell.length_b   1.000
_cell.length_c   1.000
_cell.angle_alpha   90.00
_cell.angle_beta   90.00
_cell.angle_gamma   90.00
#
_symmetry.space_group_name_H-M   'P 1'
#
loop_
_entity.id
_entity.type
_entity.pdbx_description
1 polymer ?
#
loop_
_entity_poly.entity_id
_entity_poly.type
_entity_poly.pdbx_seq_one_letter_code
_entity_poly.pdbx_strand_id
1 'polypeptide(L)'
;MNHYQADPYNALEAISEAQKIAFGPMLFQASWCLRETGVLAFLETCGSRGASLAEIALACELSEYGAGVLLDMGLGGGLCYLTDEHYVLGRVGKYLLHDAMSRVNLDFTQHVCYQPLAHL
;
A
#
# COMPACT_ATOMS: atom_id res chain seq x y z
N MET A 1 0.51 29.79 -14.90
CA MET A 1 -0.22 28.53 -15.10
C MET A 1 0.29 27.89 -16.38
N ASN A 2 1.33 27.07 -16.29
CA ASN A 2 1.90 26.28 -17.42
C ASN A 2 1.97 24.78 -17.09
N HIS A 3 1.33 24.34 -16.01
CA HIS A 3 1.24 22.91 -15.71
C HIS A 3 0.32 22.26 -16.76
N TYR A 4 0.67 21.07 -17.25
CA TYR A 4 -0.06 20.25 -18.23
C TYR A 4 0.08 20.61 -19.73
N GLN A 5 1.08 21.40 -20.14
CA GLN A 5 1.29 21.74 -21.56
C GLN A 5 2.27 20.82 -22.33
N ALA A 6 2.88 19.86 -21.66
CA ALA A 6 3.79 18.89 -22.27
C ALA A 6 3.63 17.52 -21.59
N ASP A 7 3.92 16.46 -22.34
CA ASP A 7 4.06 15.12 -21.77
C ASP A 7 5.33 15.09 -20.91
N PRO A 8 5.20 14.89 -19.58
CA PRO A 8 6.35 14.90 -18.69
C PRO A 8 7.12 13.57 -18.69
N TYR A 9 6.60 12.53 -19.36
CA TYR A 9 7.14 11.17 -19.26
C TYR A 9 7.98 10.79 -20.47
N ASN A 10 9.10 10.13 -20.20
CA ASN A 10 9.73 9.30 -21.22
C ASN A 10 8.98 7.96 -21.36
N ALA A 11 9.30 7.17 -22.39
CA ALA A 11 8.61 5.92 -22.68
C ALA A 11 8.61 4.90 -21.51
N LEU A 12 9.70 4.84 -20.74
CA LEU A 12 9.83 3.92 -19.60
C LEU A 12 8.97 4.38 -18.40
N GLU A 13 8.93 5.69 -18.15
CA GLU A 13 8.07 6.25 -17.11
C GLU A 13 6.59 6.09 -17.48
N ALA A 14 6.23 6.33 -18.75
CA ALA A 14 4.87 6.19 -19.23
C ALA A 14 4.34 4.76 -19.09
N ILE A 15 5.13 3.73 -19.44
CA ILE A 15 4.70 2.34 -19.23
C ILE A 15 4.59 2.00 -17.74
N SER A 16 5.45 2.58 -16.89
CA SER A 16 5.38 2.38 -15.44
C SER A 16 4.11 2.99 -14.83
N GLU A 17 3.74 4.21 -15.23
CA GLU A 17 2.49 4.85 -14.80
C GLU A 17 1.26 4.10 -15.33
N ALA A 18 1.30 3.60 -16.57
CA ALA A 18 0.21 2.77 -17.12
C ALA A 18 0.01 1.47 -16.31
N GLN A 19 1.09 0.82 -15.86
CA GLN A 19 0.99 -0.35 -14.99
C GLN A 19 0.40 0.01 -13.62
N LYS A 20 0.79 1.16 -13.02
CA LYS A 20 0.18 1.62 -11.76
C LYS A 20 -1.34 1.81 -11.90
N ILE A 21 -1.80 2.33 -13.03
CA ILE A 21 -3.24 2.47 -13.32
C ILE A 21 -3.89 1.07 -13.42
N ALA A 22 -3.31 0.15 -14.19
CA ALA A 22 -3.86 -1.19 -14.40
C ALA A 22 -3.98 -1.99 -13.09
N PHE A 23 -2.99 -1.88 -12.19
CA PHE A 23 -2.98 -2.55 -10.89
C PHE A 23 -3.59 -1.72 -9.75
N GLY A 24 -4.08 -0.51 -10.04
CA GLY A 24 -4.65 0.42 -9.07
C GLY A 24 -5.68 -0.22 -8.14
N PRO A 25 -6.68 -0.98 -8.64
CA PRO A 25 -7.68 -1.62 -7.79
C PRO A 25 -7.11 -2.63 -6.80
N MET A 26 -6.13 -3.43 -7.23
CA MET A 26 -5.47 -4.43 -6.39
C MET A 26 -4.56 -3.77 -5.37
N LEU A 27 -3.78 -2.76 -5.79
CA LEU A 27 -2.91 -2.00 -4.89
C LEU A 27 -3.72 -1.26 -3.82
N PHE A 28 -4.83 -0.64 -4.21
CA PHE A 28 -5.75 0.01 -3.29
C PHE A 28 -6.28 -0.97 -2.25
N GLN A 29 -6.85 -2.09 -2.68
CA GLN A 29 -7.47 -3.06 -1.77
C GLN A 29 -6.43 -3.70 -0.84
N ALA A 30 -5.24 -4.04 -1.34
CA ALA A 30 -4.15 -4.56 -0.52
C ALA A 30 -3.65 -3.53 0.50
N SER A 31 -3.54 -2.26 0.10
CA SER A 31 -3.14 -1.16 0.99
C SER A 31 -4.15 -0.94 2.11
N TRP A 32 -5.45 -0.99 1.80
CA TRP A 32 -6.51 -0.95 2.80
C TRP A 32 -6.43 -2.15 3.74
N CYS A 33 -6.29 -3.37 3.22
CA CYS A 33 -6.14 -4.57 4.04
C CYS A 33 -4.91 -4.51 4.97
N LEU A 34 -3.74 -4.07 4.48
CA LEU A 34 -2.53 -3.93 5.30
C LEU A 34 -2.73 -2.96 6.48
N ARG A 35 -3.54 -1.92 6.30
CA ARG A 35 -3.88 -0.98 7.37
C ARG A 35 -4.87 -1.60 8.35
N GLU A 36 -5.97 -2.16 7.86
CA GLU A 36 -7.07 -2.66 8.69
C GLU A 36 -6.75 -3.96 9.44
N THR A 37 -5.88 -4.80 8.88
CA THR A 37 -5.36 -6.00 9.55
C THR A 37 -4.31 -5.66 10.61
N GLY A 38 -3.92 -4.40 10.75
CA GLY A 38 -2.93 -3.96 11.73
C GLY A 38 -1.48 -4.18 11.31
N VAL A 39 -1.19 -4.70 10.12
CA VAL A 39 0.19 -4.95 9.65
C VAL A 39 1.01 -3.66 9.64
N LEU A 40 0.48 -2.56 9.10
CA LEU A 40 1.21 -1.29 9.09
C LEU A 40 1.50 -0.77 10.50
N ALA A 41 0.53 -0.89 11.41
CA ALA A 41 0.70 -0.49 12.80
C ALA A 41 1.73 -1.37 13.52
N PHE A 42 1.69 -2.69 13.31
CA PHE A 42 2.67 -3.62 13.86
C PHE A 42 4.10 -3.30 13.39
N LEU A 43 4.29 -3.06 12.08
CA LEU A 43 5.59 -2.69 11.53
C LEU A 43 6.08 -1.34 12.08
N GLU A 44 5.18 -0.40 12.39
CA GLU A 44 5.56 0.84 13.07
C GLU A 44 6.17 0.57 14.45
N THR A 45 5.55 -0.32 15.24
CA THR A 45 6.09 -0.67 16.57
C THR A 45 7.45 -1.35 16.51
N CYS A 46 7.77 -2.02 15.41
CA CYS A 46 9.06 -2.67 15.19
C CYS A 46 10.17 -1.69 14.81
N GLY A 47 9.84 -0.47 14.36
CA GLY A 47 10.81 0.54 13.96
C GLY A 47 11.74 0.05 12.83
N SER A 48 13.01 0.44 12.90
CA SER A 48 14.01 0.06 11.89
C SER A 48 14.44 -1.42 11.95
N ARG A 49 14.08 -2.15 13.01
CA ARG A 49 14.32 -3.60 13.08
C ARG A 49 13.46 -4.34 12.05
N GLY A 50 12.27 -3.81 11.80
CA GLY A 50 11.25 -4.49 11.01
C GLY A 50 10.79 -5.80 11.65
N ALA A 51 10.10 -6.61 10.86
CA ALA A 51 9.63 -7.92 11.24
C ALA A 51 9.69 -8.90 10.06
N SER A 52 9.94 -10.16 10.36
CA SER A 52 9.81 -11.27 9.40
C SER A 52 8.35 -11.53 9.05
N LEU A 53 8.11 -12.24 7.93
CA LEU A 53 6.76 -12.65 7.52
C LEU A 53 6.02 -13.42 8.64
N ALA A 54 6.70 -14.34 9.31
CA ALA A 54 6.12 -15.16 10.38
C ALA A 54 5.74 -14.32 11.61
N GLU A 55 6.58 -13.36 12.01
CA GLU A 55 6.25 -12.43 13.10
C GLU A 55 5.01 -11.59 12.76
N ILE A 56 4.91 -11.09 11.51
CA ILE A 56 3.77 -10.30 11.05
C ILE A 56 2.50 -11.14 11.01
N ALA A 57 2.55 -12.33 10.40
CA ALA A 57 1.41 -13.23 10.30
C ALA A 57 0.85 -13.58 11.68
N LEU A 58 1.74 -13.90 12.64
CA LEU A 58 1.36 -14.18 14.01
C LEU A 58 0.77 -12.96 14.72
N ALA A 59 1.41 -11.79 14.63
CA ALA A 59 0.98 -10.58 15.33
C ALA A 59 -0.35 -10.01 14.81
N CYS A 60 -0.66 -10.24 13.53
CA CYS A 60 -1.85 -9.72 12.87
C CYS A 60 -2.95 -10.77 12.64
N GLU A 61 -2.80 -11.97 13.20
CA GLU A 61 -3.76 -13.09 13.06
C GLU A 61 -4.06 -13.45 11.59
N LEU A 62 -3.03 -13.38 10.74
CA LEU A 62 -3.09 -13.73 9.33
C LEU A 62 -2.43 -15.08 9.08
N SER A 63 -2.85 -15.78 8.04
CA SER A 63 -2.03 -16.87 7.50
C SER A 63 -0.74 -16.30 6.90
N GLU A 64 0.37 -17.05 6.96
CA GLU A 64 1.62 -16.64 6.32
C GLU A 64 1.45 -16.36 4.81
N TYR A 65 0.63 -17.15 4.13
CA TYR A 65 0.30 -16.91 2.72
C TYR A 65 -0.44 -15.57 2.53
N GLY A 66 -1.48 -15.31 3.33
CA GLY A 66 -2.25 -14.07 3.24
C GLY A 66 -1.41 -12.84 3.56
N ALA A 67 -0.58 -12.91 4.61
CA ALA A 67 0.38 -11.86 4.94
C ALA A 67 1.39 -11.65 3.80
N GLY A 68 1.91 -12.74 3.21
CA GLY A 68 2.87 -12.68 2.11
C GLY A 68 2.32 -11.97 0.88
N VAL A 69 1.12 -12.35 0.43
CA VAL A 69 0.44 -11.72 -0.71
C VAL A 69 0.20 -10.22 -0.47
N LEU A 70 -0.22 -9.85 0.74
CA LEU A 70 -0.41 -8.43 1.10
C LEU A 70 0.93 -7.68 1.13
N LEU A 71 1.98 -8.28 1.69
CA LEU A 71 3.29 -7.67 1.79
C LEU A 71 3.98 -7.52 0.43
N ASP A 72 3.80 -8.45 -0.51
CA ASP A 72 4.29 -8.31 -1.90
C ASP A 72 3.70 -7.06 -2.56
N MET A 73 2.39 -6.84 -2.38
CA MET A 73 1.72 -5.62 -2.84
C MET A 73 2.18 -4.38 -2.05
N GLY A 74 2.44 -4.53 -0.75
CA GLY A 74 3.00 -3.48 0.11
C GLY A 74 4.39 -3.01 -0.33
N LEU A 75 5.24 -3.94 -0.75
CA LEU A 75 6.56 -3.65 -1.34
C LEU A 75 6.41 -2.93 -2.69
N GLY A 76 5.57 -3.44 -3.58
CA GLY A 76 5.30 -2.83 -4.88
C GLY A 76 4.69 -1.43 -4.79
N GLY A 77 3.89 -1.18 -3.75
CA GLY A 77 3.29 0.13 -3.44
C GLY A 77 4.18 1.08 -2.63
N GLY A 78 5.33 0.61 -2.14
CA GLY A 78 6.22 1.39 -1.26
C GLY A 78 5.66 1.64 0.15
N LEU A 79 4.64 0.88 0.57
CA LEU A 79 4.08 0.94 1.92
C LEU A 79 5.08 0.39 2.95
N CYS A 80 5.85 -0.62 2.57
CA CYS A 80 6.99 -1.16 3.30
C CYS A 80 8.17 -1.40 2.35
N TYR A 81 9.32 -1.73 2.93
CA TYR A 81 10.52 -2.14 2.20
C TYR A 81 11.24 -3.25 2.98
N LEU A 82 12.11 -4.00 2.31
CA LEU A 82 12.93 -5.03 2.96
C LEU A 82 14.28 -4.45 3.40
N THR A 83 14.68 -4.81 4.62
CA THR A 83 16.05 -4.73 5.11
C THR A 83 16.48 -6.13 5.50
N ASP A 84 17.41 -6.70 4.74
CA ASP A 84 17.69 -8.13 4.75
C ASP A 84 16.36 -8.91 4.50
N GLU A 85 15.92 -9.70 5.47
CA GLU A 85 14.67 -10.49 5.42
C GLU A 85 13.54 -9.91 6.30
N HIS A 86 13.66 -8.65 6.71
CA HIS A 86 12.68 -7.98 7.58
C HIS A 86 11.95 -6.87 6.82
N TYR A 87 10.62 -6.89 6.90
CA TYR A 87 9.78 -5.83 6.39
C TYR A 87 9.83 -4.64 7.35
N VAL A 88 10.08 -3.45 6.81
CA VAL A 88 10.14 -2.19 7.55
C VAL A 88 9.11 -1.23 6.98
N LEU A 89 8.42 -0.50 7.87
CA LEU A 89 7.40 0.45 7.46
C LEU A 89 8.01 1.60 6.63
N GLY A 90 7.49 1.77 5.42
CA GLY A 90 7.86 2.84 4.50
C GLY A 90 7.13 4.15 4.83
N ARG A 91 7.60 5.25 4.25
CA ARG A 91 6.97 6.56 4.44
C ARG A 91 5.53 6.60 3.90
N VAL A 92 5.27 5.97 2.76
CA VAL A 92 3.90 5.86 2.21
C VAL A 92 2.98 5.15 3.21
N GLY A 93 3.44 4.04 3.79
CA GLY A 93 2.71 3.31 4.83
C GLY A 93 2.43 4.17 6.06
N LYS A 94 3.40 4.97 6.52
CA LYS A 94 3.19 5.92 7.64
C LYS A 94 2.12 6.96 7.36
N TYR A 95 2.13 7.58 6.18
CA TYR A 95 1.09 8.53 5.80
C TYR A 95 -0.27 7.84 5.65
N LEU A 96 -0.32 6.66 5.04
CA LEU A 96 -1.57 5.90 4.94
C LEU A 96 -2.13 5.50 6.33
N LEU A 97 -1.24 5.27 7.30
CA LEU A 97 -1.59 4.93 8.67
C LEU A 97 -2.04 6.14 9.50
N HIS A 98 -1.44 7.33 9.34
CA HIS A 98 -1.63 8.45 10.27
C HIS A 98 -2.21 9.72 9.66
N ASP A 99 -1.99 9.98 8.37
CA ASP A 99 -2.46 11.21 7.74
C ASP A 99 -3.98 11.21 7.65
N ALA A 100 -4.60 12.19 8.33
CA ALA A 100 -6.06 12.24 8.49
C ALA A 100 -6.78 12.29 7.14
N MET A 101 -6.26 13.07 6.18
CA MET A 101 -6.86 13.21 4.86
C MET A 101 -6.75 11.90 4.06
N SER A 102 -5.58 11.27 4.06
CA SER A 102 -5.35 9.99 3.39
C SER A 102 -6.23 8.88 3.94
N ARG A 103 -6.41 8.82 5.27
CA ARG A 103 -7.31 7.86 5.90
C ARG A 103 -8.75 8.06 5.48
N VAL A 104 -9.26 9.29 5.59
CA VAL A 104 -10.63 9.64 5.20
C VAL A 104 -10.88 9.33 3.72
N ASN A 105 -9.94 9.64 2.83
CA ASN A 105 -10.06 9.36 1.40
C ASN A 105 -10.06 7.85 1.11
N LEU A 106 -9.21 7.08 1.79
CA LEU A 106 -9.17 5.62 1.63
C LEU A 106 -10.48 4.99 2.13
N ASP A 107 -11.00 5.42 3.28
CA ASP A 107 -12.25 4.92 3.87
C ASP A 107 -13.46 5.28 3.02
N PHE A 108 -13.54 6.53 2.58
CA PHE A 108 -14.60 6.98 1.69
C PHE A 108 -14.57 6.19 0.38
N THR A 109 -13.39 6.01 -0.20
CA THR A 109 -13.26 5.21 -1.42
C THR A 109 -13.68 3.77 -1.17
N GLN A 110 -13.22 3.13 -0.10
CA GLN A 110 -13.57 1.73 0.21
C GLN A 110 -15.07 1.53 0.41
N HIS A 111 -15.68 2.37 1.23
CA HIS A 111 -17.04 2.14 1.73
C HIS A 111 -18.13 2.78 0.88
N VAL A 112 -17.79 3.81 0.09
CA VAL A 112 -18.77 4.55 -0.73
C VAL A 112 -18.51 4.38 -2.22
N CYS A 113 -17.25 4.44 -2.66
CA CYS A 113 -16.94 4.48 -4.09
C CYS A 113 -16.59 3.12 -4.70
N TYR A 114 -15.94 2.22 -3.96
CA TYR A 114 -15.22 1.07 -4.55
C TYR A 114 -16.16 0.13 -5.32
N GLN A 115 -17.30 -0.23 -4.73
CA GLN A 115 -18.29 -1.06 -5.41
C GLN A 115 -19.01 -0.30 -6.55
N PRO A 116 -19.55 0.91 -6.34
CA PRO A 116 -20.20 1.65 -7.44
C PRO A 116 -19.28 2.01 -8.61
N LEU A 117 -17.97 2.20 -8.39
CA LEU A 117 -16.99 2.49 -9.44
C LEU A 117 -16.96 1.41 -10.54
N ALA A 118 -17.30 0.16 -10.22
CA ALA A 118 -17.36 -0.93 -11.19
C ALA A 118 -18.53 -0.80 -12.21
N HIS A 119 -19.44 0.16 -12.01
CA HIS A 119 -20.61 0.39 -12.86
C HIS A 119 -20.53 1.67 -13.70
N LEU A 120 -19.35 2.30 -13.80
CA LEU A 120 -19.10 3.49 -14.62
C LEU A 120 -18.66 3.17 -16.04
#